data_AF-A0A382YAR7-F1
#
_entry.id   AF-A0A382YAR7-F1
#
_cell.length_a   1.000
_cell.length_b   1.000
_cell.length_c   1.000
_cell.angle_alpha   90.00
_cell.angle_beta   90.00
_cell.angle_gamma   90.00
#
_symmetry.space_group_name_H-M   'P 1'
#
loop_
_entity.id
_entity.type
_entity.pdbx_description
1 polymer ?
#
loop_
_entity_poly.entity_id
_entity_poly.type
_entity_poly.pdbx_seq_one_letter_code
_entity_poly.pdbx_strand_id
1 'polypeptide(L)'
;MKKLLLLLILSFFSAQGYAGSCPDGSEPVKSVSADGTYFVYNCGGSSNNTSASTNSSSSASKSSSNESSKEIDRFGGISEIPESANPNFETLQYYLYRYLYSFNIHPFCGPDSKELHCENSPPRHSHLIESSENPYQFNSDLREDRYIKQQMQNTALLSYLLYEDGKIVIDEITPEDRFGDMFRDSSKFHSQSVAKTLISYVAGHAICKGYIDSVDSRLNDWPVLENTLYHNQ
;
A
#
# COMPACT_ATOMS: atom_id res chain seq x y z
N MET A 1 37.56 -46.02 -2.07
CA MET A 1 37.76 -44.82 -1.23
C MET A 1 37.56 -43.57 -2.09
N LYS A 2 36.45 -42.86 -1.89
CA LYS A 2 36.29 -41.41 -2.15
C LYS A 2 34.93 -41.01 -1.58
N LYS A 3 34.96 -40.41 -0.39
CA LYS A 3 33.81 -39.77 0.26
C LYS A 3 33.59 -38.44 -0.45
N LEU A 4 32.38 -38.17 -0.93
CA LEU A 4 31.96 -36.83 -1.31
C LEU A 4 30.79 -36.46 -0.39
N LEU A 5 31.14 -35.88 0.75
CA LEU A 5 30.20 -35.28 1.69
C LEU A 5 30.00 -33.83 1.22
N LEU A 6 28.91 -33.57 0.49
CA LEU A 6 28.54 -32.20 0.11
C LEU A 6 27.76 -31.59 1.27
N LEU A 7 28.47 -30.88 2.15
CA LEU A 7 27.88 -30.01 3.18
C LEU A 7 27.34 -28.76 2.49
N LEU A 8 26.04 -28.76 2.20
CA LEU A 8 25.31 -27.58 1.72
C LEU A 8 24.99 -26.72 2.95
N ILE A 9 25.90 -25.80 3.28
CA ILE A 9 25.66 -24.73 4.24
C ILE A 9 24.65 -23.80 3.58
N LEU A 10 23.36 -23.97 3.90
CA LEU A 10 22.34 -22.95 3.66
C LEU A 10 22.62 -21.78 4.61
N SER A 11 23.60 -20.95 4.27
CA SER A 11 23.59 -19.56 4.67
C SER A 11 22.54 -18.86 3.82
N PHE A 12 21.26 -19.02 4.19
CA PHE A 12 20.26 -18.05 3.78
C PHE A 12 20.62 -16.74 4.46
N PHE A 13 21.32 -15.88 3.71
CA PHE A 13 21.21 -14.45 3.90
C PHE A 13 19.72 -14.13 3.80
N SER A 14 19.06 -14.00 4.95
CA SER A 14 17.82 -13.25 5.06
C SER A 14 18.16 -11.79 4.80
N ALA A 15 18.40 -11.44 3.53
CA ALA A 15 18.13 -10.10 3.07
C ALA A 15 16.61 -9.98 3.09
N GLN A 16 16.06 -9.68 4.27
CA GLN A 16 14.76 -9.06 4.38
C GLN A 16 14.90 -7.78 3.57
N GLY A 17 14.44 -7.81 2.31
CA GLY A 17 14.23 -6.63 1.51
C GLY A 17 13.11 -5.84 2.17
N TYR A 18 13.43 -5.16 3.27
CA TYR A 18 12.65 -4.05 3.73
C TYR A 18 12.73 -3.04 2.60
N ALA A 19 11.60 -2.83 1.92
CA ALA A 19 11.43 -1.68 1.08
C ALA A 19 11.49 -0.47 2.01
N GLY A 20 12.70 0.07 2.22
CA GLY A 20 12.88 1.34 2.90
C GLY A 20 11.98 2.36 2.21
N SER A 21 11.06 2.93 2.96
CA SER A 21 10.02 3.82 2.43
C SER A 21 10.53 5.25 2.21
N CYS A 22 11.77 5.54 2.60
CA CYS A 22 12.44 6.80 2.33
C CYS A 22 13.34 6.74 1.09
N PRO A 23 13.57 7.89 0.40
CA PRO A 23 14.41 7.94 -0.81
C PRO A 23 15.84 7.42 -0.63
N ASP A 24 16.34 7.41 0.60
CA ASP A 24 17.66 6.91 0.99
C ASP A 24 17.65 5.44 1.45
N GLY A 25 16.50 4.76 1.35
CA GLY A 25 16.31 3.38 1.81
C GLY A 25 16.17 3.24 3.33
N SER A 26 16.05 4.33 4.08
CA SER A 26 15.82 4.29 5.53
C SER A 26 14.35 4.03 5.88
N GLU A 27 14.13 3.63 7.14
CA GLU A 27 12.80 3.58 7.74
C GLU A 27 12.37 5.00 8.17
N PRO A 28 11.15 5.44 7.84
CA PRO A 28 10.62 6.74 8.23
C PRO A 28 10.65 6.93 9.75
N VAL A 29 11.06 8.12 10.18
CA VAL A 29 11.08 8.48 11.60
C VAL A 29 9.66 8.81 12.05
N LYS A 30 9.13 7.95 12.93
CA LYS A 30 7.84 8.15 13.61
C LYS A 30 7.90 9.35 14.54
N SER A 31 7.03 10.31 14.31
CA SER A 31 6.73 11.42 15.21
C SER A 31 5.24 11.51 15.44
N VAL A 32 4.81 12.26 16.46
CA VAL A 32 3.39 12.44 16.77
C VAL A 32 2.97 13.82 16.27
N SER A 33 1.79 13.92 15.67
CA SER A 33 1.21 15.19 15.26
C SER A 33 1.08 16.16 16.43
N ALA A 34 1.04 17.46 16.16
CA ALA A 34 1.01 18.49 17.19
C ALA A 34 -0.21 18.37 18.15
N ASP A 35 -1.32 17.83 17.65
CA ASP A 35 -2.55 17.57 18.40
C ASP A 35 -2.60 16.15 19.02
N GLY A 36 -1.59 15.32 18.81
CA GLY A 36 -1.54 13.96 19.36
C GLY A 36 -2.43 12.94 18.66
N THR A 37 -3.11 13.31 17.57
CA THR A 37 -4.17 12.48 16.98
C THR A 37 -3.67 11.49 15.92
N TYR A 38 -2.47 11.67 15.37
CA TYR A 38 -1.86 10.77 14.39
C TYR A 38 -0.33 10.74 14.49
N PHE A 39 0.27 9.76 13.79
CA PHE A 39 1.73 9.69 13.63
C PHE A 39 2.14 10.34 12.30
N VAL A 40 3.11 11.24 12.38
CA VAL A 40 3.79 11.84 11.22
C VAL A 40 5.08 11.07 11.01
N TYR A 41 5.27 10.49 9.83
CA TYR A 41 6.47 9.74 9.49
C TYR A 41 7.31 10.56 8.52
N ASN A 42 8.43 11.07 9.01
CA ASN A 42 9.33 11.90 8.22
C ASN A 42 10.55 11.09 7.81
N CYS A 43 10.90 11.14 6.53
CA CYS A 43 12.20 10.66 6.08
C CYS A 43 13.29 11.58 6.62
N GLY A 44 14.30 10.99 7.25
CA GLY A 44 15.36 11.72 7.96
C GLY A 44 16.30 12.44 7.00
N GLY A 45 15.88 13.55 6.42
CA GLY A 45 16.60 14.26 5.37
C GLY A 45 16.65 15.77 5.55
N SER A 46 17.23 16.26 6.65
CA SER A 46 18.01 17.51 6.79
C SER A 46 18.04 17.96 8.24
N SER A 47 19.12 17.60 8.94
CA SER A 47 19.54 18.31 10.13
C SER A 47 19.91 19.73 9.74
N ASN A 48 18.97 20.68 9.91
CA ASN A 48 19.32 22.09 9.97
C ASN A 48 20.18 22.30 11.21
N ASN A 49 21.50 22.26 11.01
CA ASN A 49 22.47 22.90 11.89
C ASN A 49 22.15 24.41 11.92
N THR A 50 21.27 24.82 12.83
CA THR A 50 21.19 26.23 13.22
C THR A 50 22.39 26.56 14.10
N SER A 51 23.52 26.82 13.46
CA SER A 51 24.52 27.73 14.00
C SER A 51 23.91 29.12 14.02
N ALA A 52 23.81 29.71 15.20
CA ALA A 52 23.33 31.07 15.40
C ALA A 52 24.25 32.06 14.69
N SER A 53 23.71 32.83 13.75
CA SER A 53 24.26 34.14 13.39
C SER A 53 23.15 35.09 12.91
N THR A 54 23.00 36.12 13.73
CA THR A 54 22.32 37.42 13.67
C THR A 54 22.06 38.06 12.29
N ASN A 55 20.87 38.67 12.21
CA ASN A 55 20.45 39.88 11.48
C ASN A 55 20.58 39.94 9.94
N SER A 56 19.42 40.04 9.26
CA SER A 56 19.03 41.27 8.52
C SER A 56 17.62 41.17 7.95
N SER A 57 16.89 42.28 8.05
CA SER A 57 15.54 42.52 7.56
C SER A 57 15.43 42.55 6.04
N SER A 58 14.44 41.87 5.47
CA SER A 58 13.66 42.43 4.35
C SER A 58 12.26 41.78 4.29
N SER A 59 11.30 42.63 4.01
CA SER A 59 9.85 42.46 4.07
C SER A 59 9.26 41.90 2.77
N ALA A 60 8.13 41.18 2.92
CA ALA A 60 7.18 40.70 1.90
C ALA A 60 7.70 39.51 1.05
N SER A 61 7.05 38.34 1.07
CA SER A 61 5.64 38.16 0.70
C SER A 61 4.91 37.20 1.66
N LYS A 62 3.85 37.70 2.30
CA LYS A 62 2.86 36.86 2.97
C LYS A 62 1.99 36.20 1.89
N SER A 63 2.30 34.97 1.48
CA SER A 63 1.25 34.07 0.98
C SER A 63 0.53 33.52 2.20
N SER A 64 -0.63 34.11 2.48
CA SER A 64 -1.56 33.61 3.48
C SER A 64 -2.08 32.23 3.07
N SER A 65 -1.62 31.19 3.75
CA SER A 65 -2.35 29.93 3.88
C SER A 65 -2.39 29.57 5.35
N ASN A 66 -3.11 30.38 6.13
CA ASN A 66 -3.76 29.88 7.34
C ASN A 66 -4.93 28.99 6.86
N GLU A 67 -4.63 27.80 6.33
CA GLU A 67 -5.61 26.72 6.38
C GLU A 67 -5.48 26.11 7.77
N SER A 68 -6.49 26.34 8.61
CA SER A 68 -6.69 25.53 9.81
C SER A 68 -6.75 24.08 9.34
N SER A 69 -5.74 23.26 9.69
CA SER A 69 -5.76 21.81 9.43
C SER A 69 -7.11 21.27 9.89
N LYS A 70 -7.91 20.74 8.97
CA LYS A 70 -9.21 20.19 9.33
C LYS A 70 -8.95 18.93 10.15
N GLU A 71 -9.68 18.77 11.25
CA GLU A 71 -9.57 17.59 12.11
C GLU A 71 -9.74 16.30 11.28
N ILE A 72 -8.93 15.29 11.59
CA ILE A 72 -9.00 13.98 10.94
C ILE A 72 -10.25 13.25 11.44
N ASP A 73 -11.13 12.86 10.51
CA ASP A 73 -12.30 12.05 10.85
C ASP A 73 -11.92 10.55 10.75
N ARG A 74 -11.93 9.87 11.89
CA ARG A 74 -11.65 8.43 11.99
C ARG A 74 -12.90 7.57 11.77
N PHE A 75 -14.06 8.17 11.54
CA PHE A 75 -15.36 7.51 11.37
C PHE A 75 -15.66 6.47 12.46
N GLY A 76 -15.37 6.81 13.72
CA GLY A 76 -15.55 5.87 14.85
C GLY A 76 -14.60 4.66 14.81
N GLY A 77 -13.45 4.80 14.13
CA GLY A 77 -12.40 3.79 14.09
C GLY A 77 -12.56 2.71 13.02
N ILE A 78 -13.60 2.77 12.18
CA ILE A 78 -13.84 1.74 11.15
C ILE A 78 -12.66 1.61 10.16
N SER A 79 -12.54 0.43 9.55
CA SER A 79 -11.40 0.10 8.66
C SER A 79 -11.42 0.86 7.34
N GLU A 80 -12.61 1.18 6.83
CA GLU A 80 -12.81 1.81 5.52
C GLU A 80 -13.49 3.17 5.67
N ILE A 81 -13.26 4.10 4.74
CA ILE A 81 -14.02 5.35 4.68
C ILE A 81 -15.47 4.99 4.28
N PRO A 82 -16.50 5.50 4.97
CA PRO A 82 -17.88 5.26 4.56
C PRO A 82 -18.13 5.75 3.13
N GLU A 83 -18.87 4.97 2.34
CA GLU A 83 -19.13 5.29 0.92
C GLU A 83 -19.74 6.69 0.72
N SER A 84 -20.63 7.10 1.64
CA SER A 84 -21.28 8.41 1.58
C SER A 84 -20.45 9.56 2.17
N ALA A 85 -19.24 9.30 2.69
CA ALA A 85 -18.42 10.32 3.30
C ALA A 85 -17.70 11.20 2.26
N ASN A 86 -17.43 12.45 2.62
CA ASN A 86 -16.63 13.38 1.84
C ASN A 86 -15.41 13.84 2.68
N PRO A 87 -14.39 12.98 2.82
CA PRO A 87 -13.26 13.22 3.72
C PRO A 87 -12.42 14.42 3.27
N ASN A 88 -11.83 15.14 4.23
CA ASN A 88 -10.79 16.12 3.95
C ASN A 88 -9.46 15.43 3.58
N PHE A 89 -8.48 16.23 3.16
CA PHE A 89 -7.19 15.75 2.69
C PHE A 89 -6.42 14.98 3.77
N GLU A 90 -6.41 15.51 4.99
CA GLU A 90 -5.74 14.94 6.15
C GLU A 90 -6.35 13.57 6.52
N THR A 91 -7.67 13.44 6.41
CA THR A 91 -8.39 12.17 6.59
C THR A 91 -8.02 11.16 5.49
N LEU A 92 -7.92 11.60 4.23
CA LEU A 92 -7.47 10.74 3.14
C LEU A 92 -6.03 10.25 3.35
N GLN A 93 -5.11 11.12 3.79
CA GLN A 93 -3.74 10.73 4.11
C GLN A 93 -3.68 9.72 5.25
N TYR A 94 -4.47 9.93 6.31
CA TYR A 94 -4.59 8.98 7.42
C TYR A 94 -5.04 7.59 6.95
N TYR A 95 -6.07 7.51 6.10
CA TYR A 95 -6.54 6.21 5.57
C TYR A 95 -5.55 5.58 4.59
N LEU A 96 -4.89 6.37 3.72
CA LEU A 96 -3.83 5.88 2.85
C LEU A 96 -2.69 5.25 3.66
N TYR A 97 -2.23 5.94 4.70
CA TYR A 97 -1.23 5.41 5.62
C TYR A 97 -1.71 4.09 6.24
N ARG A 98 -2.97 4.02 6.68
CA ARG A 98 -3.51 2.77 7.21
C ARG A 98 -3.49 1.64 6.20
N TYR A 99 -3.86 1.88 4.95
CA TYR A 99 -3.83 0.84 3.91
C TYR A 99 -2.43 0.36 3.59
N LEU A 100 -1.44 1.26 3.58
CA LEU A 100 -0.05 0.91 3.30
C LEU A 100 0.61 0.12 4.45
N TYR A 101 0.31 0.46 5.71
CA TYR A 101 1.04 -0.06 6.88
C TYR A 101 0.25 -1.02 7.77
N SER A 102 -1.06 -0.81 7.98
CA SER A 102 -1.85 -1.61 8.95
C SER A 102 -2.14 -3.04 8.47
N PHE A 103 -2.15 -3.25 7.16
CA PHE A 103 -2.39 -4.59 6.59
C PHE A 103 -1.10 -5.36 6.33
N ASN A 104 0.06 -4.69 6.39
CA ASN A 104 1.36 -5.27 6.07
C ASN A 104 2.27 -5.44 7.29
N ILE A 105 2.16 -4.60 8.33
CA ILE A 105 3.11 -4.57 9.45
C ILE A 105 2.42 -4.80 10.81
N HIS A 106 1.39 -4.01 11.15
CA HIS A 106 0.70 -4.10 12.44
C HIS A 106 -0.83 -4.15 12.27
N PRO A 107 -1.53 -5.19 12.73
CA PRO A 107 -2.95 -5.36 12.46
C PRO A 107 -3.81 -4.30 13.15
N PHE A 108 -5.02 -4.14 12.65
CA PHE A 108 -6.04 -3.29 13.25
C PHE A 108 -6.58 -3.88 14.56
N CYS A 109 -6.61 -3.06 15.62
CA CYS A 109 -7.07 -3.45 16.96
C CYS A 109 -8.58 -3.57 17.16
N GLY A 110 -9.38 -3.25 16.14
CA GLY A 110 -10.83 -3.18 16.28
C GLY A 110 -11.34 -1.75 16.46
N PRO A 111 -12.64 -1.53 16.21
CA PRO A 111 -13.26 -0.19 16.22
C PRO A 111 -13.26 0.47 17.60
N ASP A 112 -13.26 -0.31 18.68
CA ASP A 112 -13.29 0.22 20.06
C ASP A 112 -11.91 0.59 20.61
N SER A 113 -10.83 0.34 19.86
CA SER A 113 -9.47 0.67 20.30
C SER A 113 -9.12 2.12 19.99
N LYS A 114 -8.63 2.83 21.01
CA LYS A 114 -8.04 4.16 20.84
C LYS A 114 -6.66 4.09 20.18
N GLU A 115 -6.03 2.92 20.18
CA GLU A 115 -4.72 2.68 19.58
C GLU A 115 -4.79 2.72 18.06
N LEU A 116 -3.74 3.27 17.43
CA LEU A 116 -3.67 3.44 15.98
C LEU A 116 -3.40 2.11 15.24
N HIS A 117 -2.60 1.23 15.86
CA HIS A 117 -2.35 -0.15 15.41
C HIS A 117 -2.10 -1.06 16.62
N CYS A 118 -2.30 -2.37 16.43
CA CYS A 118 -1.93 -3.36 17.43
C CYS A 118 -0.46 -3.71 17.28
N GLU A 119 0.41 -2.85 17.80
CA GLU A 119 1.87 -3.03 17.75
C GLU A 119 2.31 -4.39 18.33
N ASN A 120 1.54 -4.92 19.30
CA ASN A 120 1.80 -6.19 19.96
C ASN A 120 1.19 -7.42 19.27
N SER A 121 0.48 -7.25 18.15
CA SER A 121 -0.12 -8.37 17.41
C SER A 121 0.67 -8.68 16.14
N PRO A 122 0.92 -9.96 15.82
CA PRO A 122 1.61 -10.31 14.59
C PRO A 122 0.75 -9.90 13.36
N PRO A 123 1.37 -9.50 12.24
CA PRO A 123 0.64 -9.25 11.01
C PRO A 123 -0.19 -10.47 10.60
N ARG A 124 -1.38 -10.22 10.07
CA ARG A 124 -2.26 -11.31 9.58
C ARG A 124 -1.51 -12.03 8.45
N HIS A 125 -1.52 -13.36 8.49
CA HIS A 125 -0.78 -14.22 7.56
C HIS A 125 -1.04 -13.84 6.10
N SER A 126 -0.14 -13.04 5.52
CA SER A 126 -0.11 -12.76 4.10
C SER A 126 0.73 -13.85 3.44
N HIS A 127 0.13 -14.57 2.49
CA HIS A 127 0.90 -15.43 1.60
C HIS A 127 1.59 -14.52 0.58
N LEU A 128 2.90 -14.34 0.73
CA LEU A 128 3.68 -13.62 -0.26
C LEU A 128 3.85 -14.52 -1.49
N ILE A 129 3.39 -14.04 -2.64
CA ILE A 129 3.65 -14.66 -3.93
C ILE A 129 4.87 -13.95 -4.50
N GLU A 130 5.95 -14.70 -4.70
CA GLU A 130 7.16 -14.18 -5.35
C GLU A 130 6.92 -13.92 -6.84
N SER A 131 7.61 -12.91 -7.38
CA SER A 131 7.61 -12.66 -8.82
C SER A 131 8.21 -13.85 -9.57
N SER A 132 7.71 -14.10 -10.79
CA SER A 132 8.36 -15.05 -11.70
C SER A 132 9.81 -14.63 -11.97
N GLU A 133 10.72 -15.61 -12.14
CA GLU A 133 12.10 -15.36 -12.55
C GLU A 133 12.19 -14.68 -13.94
N ASN A 134 11.18 -14.86 -14.78
CA ASN A 134 11.10 -14.27 -16.12
C ASN A 134 9.74 -13.58 -16.32
N PRO A 135 9.52 -12.40 -15.71
CA PRO A 135 8.27 -11.67 -15.85
C PRO A 135 8.12 -11.14 -17.28
N TYR A 136 6.87 -11.07 -17.75
CA TYR A 136 6.58 -10.39 -19.00
C TYR A 136 6.94 -8.90 -18.86
N GLN A 137 7.80 -8.41 -19.76
CA GLN A 137 8.14 -6.99 -19.82
C GLN A 137 7.17 -6.27 -20.75
N PHE A 138 6.48 -5.27 -20.21
CA PHE A 138 5.60 -4.42 -21.01
C PHE A 138 6.41 -3.42 -21.83
N ASN A 139 5.99 -3.21 -23.07
CA ASN A 139 6.47 -2.09 -23.88
C ASN A 139 5.70 -0.82 -23.52
N SER A 140 6.33 0.33 -23.62
CA SER A 140 5.71 1.63 -23.38
C SER A 140 5.91 2.59 -24.55
N ASP A 141 4.94 3.49 -24.72
CA ASP A 141 4.94 4.58 -25.70
C ASP A 141 4.12 5.72 -25.08
N LEU A 142 4.72 6.32 -24.04
CA LEU A 142 4.02 7.19 -23.10
C LEU A 142 3.63 8.52 -23.76
N ARG A 143 2.40 8.95 -23.49
CA ARG A 143 1.89 10.27 -23.86
C ARG A 143 1.41 11.00 -22.61
N GLU A 144 1.54 12.31 -22.62
CA GLU A 144 0.98 13.15 -21.56
C GLU A 144 -0.54 13.27 -21.74
N ASP A 145 -1.28 13.05 -20.65
CA ASP A 145 -2.70 13.34 -20.57
C ASP A 145 -2.98 14.41 -19.49
N ARG A 146 -3.31 15.63 -19.96
CA ARG A 146 -3.56 16.78 -19.09
C ARG A 146 -4.76 16.56 -18.17
N TYR A 147 -5.77 15.82 -18.60
CA TYR A 147 -6.94 15.54 -17.77
C TYR A 147 -6.55 14.60 -16.63
N ILE A 148 -5.82 13.52 -16.92
CA ILE A 148 -5.35 12.59 -15.89
C ILE A 148 -4.43 13.30 -14.88
N LYS A 149 -3.46 14.10 -15.34
CA LYS A 149 -2.60 14.88 -14.44
C LYS A 149 -3.41 15.82 -13.53
N GLN A 150 -4.43 16.47 -14.08
CA GLN A 150 -5.33 17.31 -13.27
C GLN A 150 -6.13 16.47 -12.26
N GLN A 151 -6.59 15.27 -12.63
CA GLN A 151 -7.28 14.38 -11.70
C GLN A 151 -6.34 13.88 -10.58
N MET A 152 -5.07 13.60 -10.87
CA MET A 152 -4.08 13.22 -9.86
C MET A 152 -3.90 14.31 -8.80
N GLN A 153 -3.94 15.59 -9.19
CA GLN A 153 -3.85 16.71 -8.26
C GLN A 153 -5.14 16.91 -7.45
N ASN A 154 -6.30 16.81 -8.11
CA ASN A 154 -7.58 17.26 -7.55
C ASN A 154 -8.37 16.18 -6.81
N THR A 155 -8.02 14.91 -6.96
CA THR A 155 -8.79 13.77 -6.43
C THR A 155 -7.97 12.90 -5.49
N ALA A 156 -8.59 11.81 -5.01
CA ALA A 156 -7.92 10.77 -4.24
C ALA A 156 -7.26 9.67 -5.09
N LEU A 157 -7.06 9.91 -6.39
CA LEU A 157 -6.41 8.96 -7.29
C LEU A 157 -4.92 8.83 -6.94
N LEU A 158 -4.45 7.59 -6.78
CA LEU A 158 -3.07 7.27 -6.39
C LEU A 158 -2.20 6.89 -7.59
N SER A 159 -2.77 6.17 -8.55
CA SER A 159 -2.10 5.70 -9.76
C SER A 159 -3.12 5.47 -10.86
N TYR A 160 -2.71 5.67 -12.11
CA TYR A 160 -3.50 5.44 -13.31
C TYR A 160 -2.60 4.90 -14.41
N LEU A 161 -2.98 3.73 -14.93
CA LEU A 161 -2.28 3.06 -16.01
C LEU A 161 -3.26 2.80 -17.16
N LEU A 162 -2.87 3.17 -18.37
CA LEU A 162 -3.61 2.89 -19.61
C LEU A 162 -2.77 2.03 -20.54
N TYR A 163 -3.34 0.90 -20.93
CA TYR A 163 -2.74 -0.08 -21.83
C TYR A 163 -3.55 -0.18 -23.12
N GLU A 164 -2.93 0.17 -24.25
CA GLU A 164 -3.54 0.21 -25.58
C GLU A 164 -2.60 -0.44 -26.59
N ASP A 165 -3.13 -1.26 -27.51
CA ASP A 165 -2.40 -1.83 -28.64
C ASP A 165 -1.06 -2.50 -28.27
N GLY A 166 -1.03 -3.22 -27.15
CA GLY A 166 0.15 -3.94 -26.72
C GLY A 166 1.14 -3.13 -25.89
N LYS A 167 0.85 -1.84 -25.61
CA LYS A 167 1.77 -0.90 -24.95
C LYS A 167 1.11 -0.14 -23.80
N ILE A 168 1.90 0.22 -22.81
CA ILE A 168 1.52 1.22 -21.80
C ILE A 168 1.66 2.60 -22.44
N VAL A 169 0.56 3.34 -22.50
CA VAL A 169 0.49 4.67 -23.12
C VAL A 169 0.31 5.79 -22.10
N ILE A 170 -0.21 5.48 -20.90
CA ILE A 170 -0.24 6.38 -19.74
C ILE A 170 0.18 5.57 -18.53
N ASP A 171 1.09 6.11 -17.73
CA ASP A 171 1.51 5.56 -16.45
C ASP A 171 1.78 6.75 -15.53
N GLU A 172 0.76 7.14 -14.77
CA GLU A 172 0.77 8.32 -13.92
C GLU A 172 0.62 7.88 -12.47
N ILE A 173 1.44 8.45 -11.59
CA ILE A 173 1.38 8.28 -10.14
C ILE A 173 1.08 9.63 -9.50
N THR A 174 0.43 9.60 -8.35
CA THR A 174 0.14 10.79 -7.56
C THR A 174 1.41 11.63 -7.28
N PRO A 175 1.36 12.97 -7.46
CA PRO A 175 2.55 13.80 -7.37
C PRO A 175 3.01 13.99 -5.90
N GLU A 176 4.26 14.39 -5.72
CA GLU A 176 4.90 14.48 -4.40
C GLU A 176 4.21 15.44 -3.44
N ASP A 177 3.67 16.55 -3.95
CA ASP A 177 2.93 17.55 -3.19
C ASP A 177 1.49 17.12 -2.84
N ARG A 178 1.13 15.88 -3.19
CA ARG A 178 -0.21 15.30 -3.01
C ARG A 178 -0.17 14.08 -2.11
N PHE A 179 -0.04 12.88 -2.66
CA PHE A 179 0.18 11.65 -1.88
C PHE A 179 1.50 10.97 -2.24
N GLY A 180 2.26 11.56 -3.16
CA GLY A 180 3.46 10.95 -3.70
C GLY A 180 4.52 10.80 -2.63
N ASP A 181 4.53 11.61 -1.57
CA ASP A 181 5.41 11.43 -0.41
C ASP A 181 5.32 10.02 0.21
N MET A 182 4.10 9.46 0.29
CA MET A 182 3.79 8.16 0.89
C MET A 182 3.57 7.03 -0.12
N PHE A 183 2.92 7.31 -1.26
CA PHE A 183 2.58 6.32 -2.29
C PHE A 183 3.60 6.37 -3.43
N ARG A 184 4.40 5.31 -3.55
CA ARG A 184 5.53 5.19 -4.48
C ARG A 184 5.35 3.95 -5.37
N ASP A 185 6.19 3.81 -6.40
CA ASP A 185 6.14 2.67 -7.33
C ASP A 185 6.32 1.30 -6.63
N SER A 186 7.00 1.27 -5.48
CA SER A 186 7.17 0.07 -4.66
C SER A 186 6.02 -0.21 -3.70
N SER A 187 5.06 0.73 -3.56
CA SER A 187 3.97 0.62 -2.60
C SER A 187 3.02 -0.52 -2.97
N LYS A 188 2.78 -1.42 -2.01
CA LYS A 188 1.75 -2.46 -2.14
C LYS A 188 0.44 -1.96 -1.56
N PHE A 189 -0.51 -1.68 -2.44
CA PHE A 189 -1.83 -1.18 -2.06
C PHE A 189 -2.87 -2.30 -1.99
N HIS A 190 -3.82 -2.16 -1.07
CA HIS A 190 -4.89 -3.13 -0.92
C HIS A 190 -5.83 -3.11 -2.13
N SER A 191 -5.92 -4.24 -2.84
CA SER A 191 -6.72 -4.35 -4.06
C SER A 191 -8.24 -4.47 -3.82
N GLN A 192 -8.67 -4.59 -2.55
CA GLN A 192 -10.07 -4.80 -2.19
C GLN A 192 -10.68 -5.98 -2.97
N SER A 193 -11.87 -5.81 -3.55
CA SER A 193 -12.56 -6.87 -4.29
C SER A 193 -11.91 -7.21 -5.63
N VAL A 194 -10.93 -6.45 -6.13
CA VAL A 194 -10.19 -6.80 -7.37
C VAL A 194 -9.47 -8.14 -7.23
N ALA A 195 -9.04 -8.51 -6.01
CA ALA A 195 -8.44 -9.82 -5.74
C ALA A 195 -9.34 -11.01 -6.14
N LYS A 196 -10.66 -10.83 -6.12
CA LYS A 196 -11.61 -11.90 -6.51
C LYS A 196 -11.40 -12.31 -7.97
N THR A 197 -11.13 -11.36 -8.87
CA THR A 197 -10.85 -11.63 -10.28
C THR A 197 -9.56 -12.43 -10.46
N LEU A 198 -8.51 -12.10 -9.71
CA LEU A 198 -7.24 -12.84 -9.74
C LEU A 198 -7.43 -14.28 -9.26
N ILE A 199 -8.18 -14.48 -8.18
CA ILE A 199 -8.52 -15.82 -7.67
C ILE A 199 -9.36 -16.59 -8.70
N SER A 200 -10.34 -15.97 -9.35
CA SER A 200 -11.12 -16.60 -10.42
C SER A 200 -10.26 -17.03 -11.61
N TYR A 201 -9.25 -16.24 -11.98
CA TYR A 201 -8.30 -16.62 -13.03
C TYR A 201 -7.51 -17.88 -12.65
N VAL A 202 -7.00 -17.95 -11.41
CA VAL A 202 -6.30 -19.14 -10.89
C VAL A 202 -7.23 -20.35 -10.87
N ALA A 203 -8.49 -20.18 -10.42
CA ALA A 203 -9.48 -21.25 -10.43
C ALA A 203 -9.78 -21.78 -11.84
N GLY A 204 -9.91 -20.89 -12.83
CA GLY A 204 -10.07 -21.28 -14.24
C GLY A 204 -8.90 -22.11 -14.76
N HIS A 205 -7.66 -21.73 -14.40
CA HIS A 205 -6.47 -22.54 -14.73
C HIS A 205 -6.48 -23.90 -14.04
N ALA A 206 -6.91 -23.96 -12.78
CA ALA A 206 -7.03 -25.23 -12.05
C ALA A 206 -8.01 -26.19 -12.73
N ILE A 207 -9.14 -25.68 -13.24
CA ILE A 207 -10.09 -26.45 -14.05
C ILE A 207 -9.44 -26.92 -15.35
N CYS A 208 -8.81 -26.03 -16.12
CA CYS A 208 -8.16 -26.38 -17.39
C CYS A 208 -7.03 -27.43 -17.23
N LYS A 209 -6.40 -27.47 -16.05
CA LYS A 209 -5.34 -28.45 -15.72
C LYS A 209 -5.89 -29.76 -15.12
N GLY A 210 -7.19 -29.84 -14.84
CA GLY A 210 -7.84 -31.01 -14.25
C GLY A 210 -7.61 -31.18 -12.75
N TYR A 211 -7.20 -30.12 -12.04
CA TYR A 211 -7.19 -30.12 -10.57
C TYR A 211 -8.61 -29.97 -9.99
N ILE A 212 -9.50 -29.32 -10.75
CA ILE A 212 -10.94 -29.24 -10.50
C ILE A 212 -11.61 -29.79 -11.76
N ASP A 213 -12.57 -30.71 -11.61
CA ASP A 213 -13.13 -31.43 -12.76
C ASP A 213 -13.85 -30.49 -13.75
N SER A 214 -14.61 -29.52 -13.25
CA SER A 214 -15.38 -28.58 -14.07
C SER A 214 -15.88 -27.38 -13.26
N VAL A 215 -16.54 -26.44 -13.93
CA VAL A 215 -17.27 -25.34 -13.27
C VAL A 215 -18.47 -25.83 -12.45
N ASP A 216 -18.97 -27.03 -12.72
CA ASP A 216 -20.09 -27.66 -12.00
C ASP A 216 -19.61 -28.57 -10.85
N SER A 217 -18.29 -28.60 -10.59
CA SER A 217 -17.71 -29.34 -9.47
C SER A 217 -18.24 -28.79 -8.16
N ARG A 218 -18.83 -29.69 -7.36
CA ARG A 218 -19.36 -29.36 -6.04
C ARG A 218 -18.27 -29.41 -4.98
N LEU A 219 -18.38 -28.56 -3.96
CA LEU A 219 -17.42 -28.49 -2.86
C LEU A 219 -17.66 -29.55 -1.76
N ASN A 220 -18.14 -30.73 -2.13
CA ASN A 220 -18.52 -31.80 -1.20
C ASN A 220 -17.34 -32.57 -0.60
N ASP A 221 -16.16 -32.44 -1.21
CA ASP A 221 -14.92 -33.09 -0.82
C ASP A 221 -14.18 -32.34 0.30
N TRP A 222 -14.74 -31.23 0.81
CA TRP A 222 -14.16 -30.41 1.88
C TRP A 222 -14.95 -30.60 3.19
N PRO A 223 -14.46 -31.43 4.13
CA PRO A 223 -15.18 -31.71 5.38
C PRO A 223 -15.52 -30.47 6.21
N VAL A 224 -14.71 -29.41 6.11
CA VAL A 224 -14.92 -28.14 6.82
C VAL A 224 -16.18 -27.40 6.37
N LEU A 225 -16.71 -27.71 5.18
CA LEU A 225 -17.91 -27.07 4.63
C LEU A 225 -19.20 -27.82 4.99
N GLU A 226 -19.12 -28.96 5.68
CA GLU A 226 -20.29 -29.73 6.08
C GLU A 226 -21.24 -28.90 6.96
N ASN A 227 -22.54 -28.94 6.66
CA ASN A 227 -23.58 -28.16 7.35
C ASN A 227 -23.42 -26.62 7.25
N THR A 228 -22.60 -26.11 6.33
CA THR A 228 -22.50 -24.67 6.03
C THR A 228 -23.40 -24.29 4.86
N LEU A 229 -23.58 -22.98 4.63
CA LEU A 229 -24.26 -22.46 3.43
C LEU A 229 -23.62 -22.96 2.11
N TYR A 230 -22.32 -23.28 2.15
CA TYR A 230 -21.53 -23.72 1.00
C TYR A 230 -21.55 -25.23 0.82
N HIS A 231 -22.17 -25.98 1.74
CA HIS A 231 -22.31 -27.43 1.60
C HIS A 231 -23.10 -27.76 0.33
N ASN A 232 -22.56 -28.64 -0.52
CA ASN A 232 -23.19 -29.09 -1.75
C ASN A 232 -23.53 -27.98 -2.76
N GLN A 233 -22.88 -26.81 -2.64
CA GLN A 233 -22.80 -25.84 -3.73
C GLN A 233 -21.79 -26.29 -4.78
#